data_AF-A0A183IPI1-F1
#
_entry.id   AF-A0A183IPI1-F1
#
_cell.length_a   1.000
_cell.length_b   1.000
_cell.length_c   1.000
_cell.angle_alpha   90.00
_cell.angle_beta   90.00
_cell.angle_gamma   90.00
#
_symmetry.space_group_name_H-M   'P 1'
#
loop_
_entity.id
_entity.type
_entity.pdbx_description
1 polymer ?
#
loop_
_entity_poly.entity_id
_entity_poly.type
_entity_poly.pdbx_seq_one_letter_code
_entity_poly.pdbx_strand_id
1 'polypeptide(L)'
;MLIFIGWNVIVSIFKFDQVVADVKRIARKPVVIVPGDGGSRLEARLNKPSVVNPFCYRKTDKYETLWLSVEIALPFFSDCLVDNMKLVHCESLRCNVAC
;
A
#
# COMPACT_ATOMS: atom_id res chain seq x y z
N MET A 1 62.03 -12.41 -14.13
CA MET A 1 61.27 -12.68 -12.88
C MET A 1 60.20 -11.61 -12.60
N LEU A 2 60.54 -10.31 -12.66
CA LEU A 2 59.59 -9.20 -12.40
C LEU A 2 58.36 -9.17 -13.32
N ILE A 3 58.49 -9.60 -14.58
CA ILE A 3 57.37 -9.66 -15.54
C ILE A 3 56.30 -10.68 -15.12
N PHE A 4 56.71 -11.84 -14.58
CA PHE A 4 55.77 -12.85 -14.09
C PHE A 4 55.03 -12.40 -12.82
N ILE A 5 55.71 -11.64 -11.95
CA ILE A 5 55.08 -11.06 -10.75
C ILE A 5 54.06 -10.00 -11.17
N GLY A 6 54.43 -9.11 -12.10
CA GLY A 6 53.52 -8.10 -12.66
C GLY A 6 52.29 -8.72 -13.32
N TRP A 7 52.46 -9.78 -14.11
CA TRP A 7 51.36 -10.49 -14.77
C TRP A 7 50.36 -11.09 -13.78
N ASN A 8 50.83 -11.76 -12.72
CA ASN A 8 49.94 -12.36 -11.71
C ASN A 8 49.20 -11.32 -10.87
N VAL A 9 49.86 -10.19 -10.55
CA VAL A 9 49.23 -9.07 -9.84
C VAL A 9 48.16 -8.41 -10.71
N ILE A 10 48.46 -8.16 -11.98
CA ILE A 10 47.51 -7.63 -12.97
C ILE A 10 46.30 -8.57 -13.08
N VAL A 11 46.50 -9.87 -13.30
CA VAL A 11 45.41 -10.85 -13.40
C VAL A 11 44.55 -10.86 -12.13
N SER A 12 45.14 -10.71 -10.95
CA SER A 12 44.43 -10.69 -9.67
C SER A 12 43.57 -9.43 -9.50
N ILE A 13 44.09 -8.26 -9.87
CA ILE A 13 43.37 -6.98 -9.82
C ILE A 13 42.22 -6.99 -10.84
N PHE A 14 42.49 -7.36 -12.09
CA PHE A 14 41.45 -7.44 -13.14
C PHE A 14 40.34 -8.44 -12.79
N LYS A 15 40.67 -9.57 -12.14
CA LYS A 15 39.69 -10.55 -11.68
C LYS A 15 38.83 -10.02 -10.53
N PHE A 16 39.39 -9.18 -9.66
CA PHE A 16 38.64 -8.52 -8.59
C PHE A 16 37.66 -7.47 -9.14
N ASP A 17 38.09 -6.65 -10.11
CA ASP A 17 37.23 -5.64 -10.75
C ASP A 17 36.02 -6.26 -11.46
N GLN A 18 36.21 -7.41 -12.10
CA GLN A 18 35.13 -8.16 -12.75
C GLN A 18 34.12 -8.76 -11.73
N VAL A 19 34.59 -9.25 -10.58
CA VAL A 19 33.72 -9.74 -9.49
C VAL A 19 32.87 -8.60 -8.91
N VAL A 20 33.44 -7.41 -8.73
CA VAL A 20 32.70 -6.23 -8.27
C VAL A 20 31.67 -5.78 -9.31
N ALA A 21 32.00 -5.86 -10.61
CA ALA A 21 31.07 -5.57 -11.68
C ALA A 21 29.89 -6.56 -11.73
N ASP A 22 30.12 -7.85 -11.46
CA ASP A 22 29.06 -8.88 -11.43
C ASP A 22 28.17 -8.78 -10.17
N VAL A 23 28.71 -8.36 -9.01
CA VAL A 23 27.89 -8.01 -7.83
C VAL A 23 26.99 -6.81 -8.12
N LYS A 24 27.47 -5.82 -8.88
CA LYS A 24 26.67 -4.68 -9.34
C LYS A 24 25.57 -5.09 -10.34
N ARG A 25 25.70 -6.26 -10.98
CA ARG A 25 24.70 -6.86 -11.88
C ARG A 25 23.69 -7.78 -11.19
N ILE A 26 23.64 -7.85 -9.86
CA ILE A 26 22.45 -8.39 -9.16
C ILE A 26 21.33 -7.35 -9.32
N ALA A 27 20.79 -7.28 -10.54
CA ALA A 27 19.59 -6.52 -10.85
C ALA A 27 18.47 -7.10 -10.01
N ARG A 28 18.07 -6.38 -8.97
CA ARG A 28 16.93 -6.76 -8.14
C ARG A 28 15.72 -6.90 -9.06
N LYS A 29 15.15 -8.10 -9.12
CA LYS A 29 13.90 -8.33 -9.86
C LYS A 29 12.81 -7.51 -9.17
N PRO A 30 11.96 -6.78 -9.92
CA PRO A 30 10.86 -6.06 -9.33
C PRO A 30 9.90 -7.05 -8.64
N VAL A 31 9.45 -6.71 -7.44
CA VAL A 31 8.49 -7.50 -6.67
C VAL A 31 7.23 -6.65 -6.49
N VAL A 32 6.07 -7.21 -6.84
CA VAL A 32 4.76 -6.61 -6.59
C VAL A 32 4.15 -7.30 -5.38
N ILE A 33 3.71 -6.51 -4.39
CA ILE A 33 3.07 -7.01 -3.18
C ILE A 33 1.58 -6.70 -3.29
N VAL A 34 0.77 -7.76 -3.30
CA VAL A 34 -0.68 -7.67 -3.24
C VAL A 34 -1.08 -8.03 -1.81
N PRO A 35 -1.61 -7.08 -1.02
CA PRO A 35 -2.06 -7.35 0.34
C PRO A 35 -3.35 -8.18 0.35
N GLY A 36 -3.62 -8.82 1.49
CA GLY A 36 -4.90 -9.45 1.77
C GLY A 36 -6.02 -8.43 2.04
N ASP A 37 -7.19 -8.93 2.41
CA ASP A 37 -8.32 -8.12 2.82
C ASP A 37 -7.99 -7.27 4.06
N GLY A 38 -8.38 -5.99 4.02
CA GLY A 38 -8.05 -5.03 5.08
C GLY A 38 -6.54 -4.71 5.23
N GLY A 39 -5.66 -5.29 4.41
CA GLY A 39 -4.22 -5.01 4.45
C GLY A 39 -3.81 -3.71 3.77
N SER A 40 -4.77 -2.92 3.28
CA SER A 40 -4.54 -1.62 2.64
C SER A 40 -5.41 -0.55 3.25
N ARG A 41 -4.90 0.69 3.21
CA ARG A 41 -5.64 1.86 3.69
C ARG A 41 -6.78 2.19 2.75
N LEU A 42 -7.93 2.53 3.31
CA LEU A 42 -9.08 3.06 2.59
C LEU A 42 -9.38 4.46 3.10
N GLU A 43 -9.56 5.38 2.15
CA GLU A 43 -9.91 6.76 2.41
C GLU A 43 -11.29 7.06 1.81
N ALA A 44 -12.09 7.88 2.50
CA ALA A 44 -13.43 8.21 2.09
C ALA A 44 -13.75 9.69 2.32
N ARG A 45 -14.65 10.23 1.50
CA ARG A 45 -15.27 11.55 1.71
C ARG A 45 -16.78 11.37 1.83
N LEU A 46 -17.35 11.87 2.92
CA LEU A 46 -18.75 11.61 3.27
C LEU A 46 -19.64 12.80 2.88
N ASN A 47 -20.84 12.49 2.37
CA ASN A 47 -21.92 13.46 2.19
C ASN A 47 -23.28 12.75 2.34
N LYS A 48 -23.56 12.28 3.56
CA LYS A 48 -24.72 11.44 3.85
C LYS A 48 -25.96 12.27 4.23
N PRO A 49 -27.17 11.90 3.78
CA PRO A 49 -28.39 12.59 4.18
C PRO A 49 -28.76 12.33 5.65
N SER A 50 -28.47 11.13 6.15
CA SER A 50 -28.73 10.69 7.52
C SER A 50 -27.55 9.90 8.08
N VAL A 51 -27.49 9.78 9.41
CA VAL A 51 -26.49 9.01 10.14
C VAL A 51 -27.19 8.12 11.17
N VAL A 52 -26.61 6.96 11.46
CA VAL A 52 -27.16 5.98 12.41
C VAL A 52 -27.09 6.46 13.86
N ASN A 53 -25.99 7.12 14.22
CA ASN A 53 -25.73 7.64 15.55
C ASN A 53 -25.26 9.10 15.47
N PRO A 54 -25.55 9.94 16.48
CA PRO A 54 -25.16 11.36 16.49
C PRO A 54 -23.64 11.57 16.55
N PHE A 55 -22.89 10.55 16.96
CA PHE A 55 -21.42 10.58 16.98
C PHE A 55 -20.79 10.38 15.59
N CYS A 56 -21.56 9.95 14.58
CA CYS A 56 -21.03 9.73 13.23
C CYS A 56 -20.95 11.02 12.41
N TYR A 57 -19.88 11.16 11.63
CA TYR A 57 -19.74 12.25 10.69
C TYR A 57 -20.75 12.15 9.55
N ARG A 58 -21.53 13.22 9.35
CA ARG A 58 -22.50 13.32 8.25
C ARG A 58 -21.83 13.79 6.96
N LYS A 59 -20.87 14.71 7.06
CA LYS A 59 -20.15 15.28 5.92
C LYS A 59 -18.68 15.52 6.28
N THR A 60 -17.79 15.24 5.34
CA THR A 60 -16.36 15.60 5.44
C THR A 60 -15.94 16.46 4.26
N ASP A 61 -15.07 17.44 4.49
CA ASP A 61 -14.57 18.32 3.43
C ASP A 61 -13.45 17.67 2.61
N LYS A 62 -12.66 16.81 3.26
CA LYS A 62 -11.51 16.10 2.67
C LYS A 62 -11.69 14.59 2.73
N TYR A 63 -10.81 13.89 2.02
CA TYR A 63 -10.67 12.44 2.15
C TYR A 63 -9.98 12.14 3.48
N GLU A 64 -10.65 11.37 4.32
CA GLU A 64 -10.16 10.96 5.62
C GLU A 64 -9.93 9.44 5.62
N THR A 65 -8.99 8.97 6.46
CA THR A 65 -8.71 7.53 6.59
C THR A 65 -9.87 6.83 7.29
N LEU A 66 -10.63 6.04 6.53
CA LEU A 66 -11.74 5.24 7.04
C LEU A 66 -11.25 3.89 7.59
N TRP A 67 -10.23 3.29 6.95
CA TRP A 67 -9.58 2.06 7.41
C TRP A 67 -8.07 2.15 7.19
N LEU A 68 -7.21 1.85 8.15
CA LEU A 68 -7.42 1.48 9.55
C LEU A 68 -7.14 2.72 10.42
N SER A 69 -8.17 3.34 11.00
CA SER A 69 -8.01 4.43 11.98
C SER A 69 -8.18 3.90 13.41
N VAL A 70 -7.53 4.56 14.37
CA VAL A 70 -7.55 4.13 15.79
C VAL A 70 -8.95 4.29 16.41
N GLU A 71 -9.73 5.21 15.89
CA GLU A 71 -11.10 5.52 16.34
C GLU A 71 -12.05 4.33 16.20
N ILE A 72 -11.82 3.45 15.23
CA ILE A 72 -12.64 2.25 14.95
C ILE A 72 -12.64 1.28 16.14
N ALA A 73 -11.56 1.26 16.92
CA ALA A 73 -11.44 0.36 18.08
C ALA A 73 -12.43 0.72 19.21
N LEU A 74 -13.07 1.89 19.14
CA LEU A 74 -14.06 2.33 20.09
C LEU A 74 -15.46 1.88 19.65
N PRO A 75 -16.26 1.28 20.55
CA PRO A 75 -17.57 0.71 20.20
C PRO A 75 -18.52 1.73 19.55
N PHE A 76 -18.47 3.00 19.96
CA PHE A 76 -19.32 4.07 19.39
C PHE A 76 -19.01 4.42 17.93
N PHE A 77 -17.78 4.20 17.47
CA PHE A 77 -17.36 4.51 16.10
C PHE A 77 -17.41 3.29 15.18
N SER A 78 -17.50 2.08 15.74
CA SER A 78 -17.66 0.85 14.97
C SER A 78 -18.96 0.83 14.16
N ASP A 79 -20.08 1.30 14.74
CA ASP A 79 -21.37 1.42 14.03
C ASP A 79 -21.28 2.40 12.85
N CYS A 80 -20.53 3.49 13.02
CA CYS A 80 -20.27 4.45 11.95
C CYS A 80 -19.43 3.82 10.83
N LEU A 81 -18.42 3.01 11.17
CA LEU A 81 -17.59 2.31 10.19
C LEU A 81 -18.45 1.37 9.34
N VAL A 82 -19.27 0.54 10.00
CA VAL A 82 -20.16 -0.41 9.31
C VAL A 82 -21.11 0.33 8.38
N ASP A 83 -21.71 1.44 8.82
CA ASP A 83 -22.59 2.26 7.98
C ASP A 83 -21.88 2.93 6.79
N ASN A 84 -20.58 3.24 6.92
CA ASN A 84 -19.77 3.83 5.86
C ASN A 84 -19.20 2.79 4.87
N MET A 85 -18.92 1.57 5.32
CA MET A 85 -18.34 0.51 4.50
C MET A 85 -19.37 -0.40 3.81
N LYS A 86 -20.63 -0.38 4.25
CA LYS A 86 -21.66 -1.24 3.66
C LYS A 86 -21.82 -0.95 2.16
N LEU A 87 -21.87 -2.02 1.38
CA LEU A 87 -22.16 -1.95 -0.05
C LEU A 87 -23.66 -2.18 -0.27
N VAL A 88 -24.28 -1.34 -1.09
CA VAL A 88 -25.67 -1.54 -1.51
C VAL A 88 -25.66 -2.39 -2.77
N HIS A 89 -26.28 -3.57 -2.71
CA HIS A 89 -26.44 -4.42 -3.88
C HIS A 89 -27.64 -3.97 -4.71
N CYS A 90 -27.44 -3.89 -6.02
CA CYS A 90 -28.49 -3.54 -6.97
C CYS A 90 -28.60 -4.61 -8.05
N GLU A 91 -29.82 -5.11 -8.25
CA GLU A 91 -30.08 -6.19 -9.22
C GLU A 91 -30.14 -5.70 -10.68
N SER A 92 -30.31 -4.39 -10.89
CA SER A 92 -30.34 -3.76 -12.22
C SER A 92 -29.05 -3.00 -12.52
N LEU A 93 -28.65 -2.97 -13.80
CA LEU A 93 -27.46 -2.28 -14.32
C LEU A 93 -27.44 -0.76 -14.07
N ARG A 94 -28.56 -0.17 -13.62
CA ARG A 94 -28.67 1.26 -13.30
C ARG A 94 -29.16 1.46 -11.88
N CYS A 95 -28.24 1.66 -10.95
CA CYS A 95 -28.56 2.03 -9.58
C CYS A 95 -28.34 3.51 -9.34
N ASN A 96 -29.43 4.26 -9.14
CA ASN A 96 -29.38 5.67 -8.76
C ASN A 96 -29.34 5.82 -7.22
N VAL A 97 -28.50 5.03 -6.55
CA VAL A 97 -28.28 5.15 -5.11
C VAL A 97 -27.03 6.02 -4.94
N ALA A 98 -27.20 7.21 -4.39
CA ALA A 98 -26.07 8.04 -4.01
C ALA A 98 -25.27 7.29 -2.93
N CYS A 99 -24.04 6.89 -3.26
CA CYS A 99 -23.05 6.44 -2.28
C CYS A 99 -22.44 7.64 -1.56
#